data_AF-A0A536AJF0-F1
#
_entry.id   AF-A0A536AJF0-F1
#
_cell.length_a   1.000
_cell.length_b   1.000
_cell.length_c   1.000
_cell.angle_alpha   90.00
_cell.angle_beta   90.00
_cell.angle_gamma   90.00
#
_symmetry.space_group_name_H-M   'P 1'
#
loop_
_entity.id
_entity.type
_entity.pdbx_description
1 polymer ?
#
loop_
_entity_poly.entity_id
_entity_poly.type
_entity_poly.pdbx_seq_one_letter_code
_entity_poly.pdbx_strand_id
1 'polypeptide(L)'
;MARIVVRFFDDETVEGVARDLDFDEPDFLVEVDDAGGLENNETAWIPLTAVKWVELQRDKELSDTPTRKVAIRFLDGEVLRGHLDGTLERHR
;
A
#
# COMPACT_ATOMS: atom_id res chain seq x y z
N MET A 1 9.60 8.61 2.07
CA MET A 1 9.53 8.19 0.66
C MET A 1 9.28 6.69 0.60
N ALA A 2 8.10 6.28 0.17
CA ALA A 2 7.70 4.89 0.03
C ALA A 2 7.21 4.63 -1.39
N ARG A 3 7.68 3.54 -2.01
CA ARG A 3 7.19 3.13 -3.31
C ARG A 3 5.80 2.52 -3.14
N ILE A 4 4.84 3.01 -3.92
CA ILE A 4 3.44 2.61 -3.80
C ILE A 4 2.80 2.35 -5.15
N VAL A 5 1.74 1.55 -5.11
CA VAL A 5 0.76 1.44 -6.20
C VAL A 5 -0.58 1.91 -5.65
N VAL A 6 -1.20 2.85 -6.35
CA VAL A 6 -2.53 3.36 -6.03
C VAL A 6 -3.52 2.82 -7.05
N ARG A 7 -4.62 2.24 -6.57
CA ARG A 7 -5.76 1.83 -7.41
C ARG A 7 -6.94 2.75 -7.16
N PHE A 8 -7.55 3.25 -8.22
CA PHE A 8 -8.74 4.09 -8.18
C PHE A 8 -10.03 3.26 -8.36
N PHE A 9 -11.18 3.87 -8.10
CA PHE A 9 -12.49 3.21 -8.25
C PHE A 9 -12.90 2.94 -9.70
N ASP A 10 -12.37 3.69 -10.65
CA ASP A 10 -12.56 3.52 -12.10
C ASP A 10 -11.61 2.50 -12.73
N ASP A 11 -10.88 1.75 -11.89
CA ASP A 11 -9.91 0.74 -12.29
C ASP A 11 -8.62 1.30 -12.94
N GLU A 12 -8.35 2.59 -12.81
CA GLU A 12 -7.03 3.17 -13.12
C GLU A 12 -5.99 2.84 -12.01
N THR A 13 -4.72 2.74 -12.39
CA THR A 13 -3.59 2.51 -11.47
C THR A 13 -2.46 3.49 -11.72
N VAL A 14 -1.90 4.01 -10.63
CA VAL A 14 -0.70 4.84 -10.65
C VAL A 14 0.38 4.19 -9.80
N GLU A 15 1.59 4.11 -10.34
CA GLU A 15 2.78 3.68 -9.62
C GLU A 15 3.73 4.87 -9.43
N GLY A 16 4.31 4.96 -8.24
CA GLY A 16 5.21 6.05 -7.91
C GLY A 16 5.76 6.01 -6.50
N VAL A 17 6.41 7.10 -6.11
CA VAL A 17 6.99 7.30 -4.78
C VAL A 17 6.19 8.35 -4.02
N ALA A 18 5.57 7.95 -2.91
CA ALA A 18 4.93 8.88 -1.99
C ALA A 18 5.99 9.52 -1.08
N ARG A 19 6.10 10.85 -1.06
CA ARG A 19 7.07 11.56 -0.21
C ARG A 19 6.75 11.41 1.27
N ASP A 20 5.52 11.72 1.61
CA ASP A 20 4.92 11.66 2.93
C ASP A 20 3.52 11.05 2.78
N LEU A 21 3.35 9.83 3.28
CA LEU A 21 2.11 9.08 3.13
C LEU A 21 1.38 9.15 4.47
N ASP A 22 0.60 10.21 4.63
CA ASP A 22 -0.30 10.40 5.76
C ASP A 22 -1.74 10.13 5.30
N PHE A 23 -2.42 9.22 6.00
CA PHE A 23 -3.81 8.88 5.72
C PHE A 23 -4.80 9.62 6.63
N ASP A 24 -4.30 10.43 7.57
CA ASP A 24 -5.11 11.35 8.37
C ASP A 24 -5.40 12.66 7.61
N GLU A 25 -4.63 12.96 6.56
CA GLU A 25 -4.88 14.06 5.63
C GLU A 25 -5.80 13.65 4.47
N PRO A 26 -6.56 14.57 3.87
CA PRO A 26 -7.53 14.23 2.81
C PRO A 26 -6.88 13.82 1.47
N ASP A 27 -5.59 14.10 1.29
CA ASP A 27 -4.83 13.85 0.09
C ASP A 27 -3.35 13.58 0.40
N PHE A 28 -2.63 13.02 -0.57
CA PHE A 28 -1.20 12.78 -0.46
C PHE A 28 -0.50 12.99 -1.81
N LEU A 29 0.82 13.21 -1.75
CA LEU A 29 1.64 13.56 -2.90
C LEU A 29 2.44 12.36 -3.42
N VAL A 30 2.34 12.08 -4.73
CA VAL A 30 3.03 10.98 -5.39
C VAL A 30 3.89 11.50 -6.54
N GLU A 31 5.18 11.14 -6.54
CA GLU A 31 6.05 11.28 -7.71
C GLU A 31 5.82 10.07 -8.64
N VAL A 32 5.39 10.30 -9.88
CA VAL A 32 4.95 9.23 -10.80
C VAL A 32 6.11 8.76 -11.67
N ASP A 33 6.34 7.43 -11.73
CA ASP A 33 7.54 6.86 -12.36
C ASP A 33 7.49 6.79 -13.90
N ASP A 34 6.30 6.73 -14.52
CA ASP A 34 6.14 6.59 -15.97
C ASP A 34 4.99 7.47 -16.49
N ALA A 35 5.20 8.78 -16.43
CA ALA A 35 4.28 9.75 -17.03
C ALA A 35 4.53 9.79 -18.54
N GLY A 36 4.07 8.78 -19.29
CA GLY A 36 4.33 8.59 -20.72
C GLY A 36 4.27 9.86 -21.60
N GLY A 37 5.41 10.57 -21.72
CA GLY A 37 5.55 11.81 -22.48
C GLY A 37 5.06 13.10 -21.79
N LEU A 38 4.72 13.08 -20.50
CA LEU A 38 4.38 14.26 -19.71
C LEU A 38 5.61 14.73 -18.91
N GLU A 39 6.57 15.32 -19.61
CA GLU A 39 7.85 15.84 -19.07
C GLU A 39 7.70 16.95 -17.98
N ASN A 40 6.48 17.28 -17.57
CA ASN A 40 6.17 18.31 -16.56
C ASN A 40 5.28 17.83 -15.40
N ASN A 41 4.79 16.58 -15.41
CA ASN A 41 3.93 16.04 -14.34
C ASN A 41 4.70 14.99 -13.53
N GLU A 42 5.82 15.42 -12.95
CA GLU A 42 6.65 14.61 -12.06
C GLU A 42 5.98 14.35 -10.71
N THR A 43 4.84 15.00 -10.42
CA THR A 43 4.17 14.92 -9.12
C THR A 43 2.65 15.09 -9.23
N ALA A 44 1.89 14.24 -8.55
CA ALA A 44 0.43 14.23 -8.51
C ALA A 44 -0.09 14.31 -7.06
N TRP A 45 -1.12 15.14 -6.86
CA TRP A 45 -1.94 15.14 -5.64
C TRP A 45 -3.07 14.13 -5.79
N ILE A 46 -3.13 13.16 -4.89
CA ILE A 46 -4.10 12.07 -4.91
C ILE A 46 -5.08 12.23 -3.74
N PRO A 47 -6.37 12.54 -3.99
CA PRO A 47 -7.36 12.61 -2.92
C PRO A 47 -7.76 11.21 -2.45
N LEU A 48 -7.81 10.99 -1.13
CA LEU A 48 -8.17 9.69 -0.55
C LEU A 48 -9.57 9.22 -0.96
N THR A 49 -10.49 10.14 -1.25
CA THR A 49 -11.84 9.81 -1.69
C THR A 49 -11.89 9.12 -3.06
N ALA A 50 -10.84 9.27 -3.89
CA ALA A 50 -10.73 8.59 -5.17
C ALA A 50 -10.04 7.23 -5.07
N VAL A 51 -9.37 6.95 -3.94
CA VAL A 51 -8.53 5.78 -3.74
C VAL A 51 -9.37 4.58 -3.29
N LYS A 52 -9.24 3.49 -4.03
CA LYS A 52 -9.82 2.19 -3.68
C LYS A 52 -8.90 1.41 -2.74
N TRP A 53 -7.61 1.39 -3.02
CA TRP A 53 -6.57 0.84 -2.13
C TRP A 53 -5.18 1.38 -2.49
N VAL A 54 -4.27 1.32 -1.52
CA VAL A 54 -2.84 1.62 -1.69
C VAL A 54 -2.02 0.40 -1.29
N GLU A 55 -1.10 -0.02 -2.15
CA GLU A 55 -0.12 -1.08 -1.85
C GLU A 55 1.24 -0.45 -1.61
N LEU A 56 1.83 -0.76 -0.45
CA LEU A 56 3.20 -0.40 -0.11
C LEU A 56 4.14 -1.46 -0.66
N GLN A 57 4.92 -1.12 -1.68
CA GLN A 57 5.96 -2.01 -2.18
C GLN A 57 7.09 -2.03 -1.15
N ARG A 58 7.34 -3.20 -0.55
CA ARG A 58 8.54 -3.40 0.26
C ARG A 58 9.73 -3.57 -0.67
N ASP A 59 10.81 -2.83 -0.41
CA ASP A 59 12.10 -3.12 -1.02
C ASP A 59 12.45 -4.58 -0.75
N LYS A 60 12.87 -5.27 -1.82
CA LYS A 60 13.08 -6.73 -1.88
C LYS A 60 14.25 -7.23 -1.01
N GLU A 61 14.73 -6.45 -0.05
CA GLU A 61 15.89 -6.77 0.79
C GLU A 61 15.54 -7.22 2.22
N LEU A 62 14.27 -7.36 2.59
CA LEU A 62 13.92 -7.86 3.93
C LEU A 62 13.61 -9.37 3.97
N SER A 63 14.73 -10.10 4.03
CA SER A 63 14.97 -11.36 4.73
C SER A 63 14.28 -12.63 4.25
N ASP A 64 15.12 -13.63 4.01
CA ASP A 64 14.87 -15.06 3.82
C ASP A 64 14.35 -15.75 5.11
N THR A 65 13.63 -15.01 5.97
CA THR A 65 13.08 -15.57 7.20
C THR A 65 11.77 -16.29 6.86
N PRO A 66 11.60 -17.58 7.20
CA PRO A 66 10.40 -18.34 6.84
C PRO A 66 9.19 -17.82 7.62
N THR A 67 8.54 -16.81 7.06
CA THR A 67 7.29 -16.26 7.55
C THR A 67 6.19 -17.32 7.42
N ARG A 68 5.60 -17.69 8.56
CA ARG A 68 4.55 -18.71 8.58
C ARG A 68 3.27 -18.10 8.03
N LYS A 69 2.76 -18.66 6.93
CA LYS A 69 1.45 -18.30 6.39
C LYS A 69 0.37 -18.66 7.40
N VAL A 70 -0.43 -17.67 7.79
CA VAL A 70 -1.57 -17.85 8.70
C VAL A 70 -2.86 -17.38 8.05
N ALA A 71 -3.97 -17.97 8.50
CA ALA A 71 -5.31 -17.57 8.12
C ALA A 71 -6.14 -17.37 9.39
N ILE A 72 -6.60 -16.14 9.61
CA ILE A 72 -7.55 -15.80 10.68
C ILE A 72 -8.95 -15.99 10.10
N ARG A 73 -9.77 -16.80 10.77
CA ARG A 73 -11.17 -17.05 10.38
C ARG A 73 -12.09 -16.29 11.32
N PHE A 74 -12.94 -15.45 10.76
CA PHE A 74 -13.96 -14.74 11.49
C PHE A 74 -15.25 -15.58 11.56
N LEU A 75 -16.09 -15.27 12.54
CA LEU A 75 -17.32 -16.03 12.82
C LEU A 75 -18.36 -15.90 11.70
N ASP A 76 -18.31 -14.80 10.94
CA ASP A 76 -19.10 -14.52 9.74
C ASP A 76 -18.61 -15.27 8.48
N GLY A 77 -17.50 -16.00 8.59
CA GLY A 77 -16.91 -16.76 7.49
C GLY A 77 -15.85 -16.01 6.69
N GLU A 78 -15.54 -14.76 7.03
CA GLU A 78 -14.43 -14.04 6.40
C GLU A 78 -13.08 -14.66 6.78
N VAL A 79 -12.12 -14.62 5.85
CA VAL A 79 -10.78 -15.19 6.06
C VAL A 79 -9.72 -14.18 5.67
N LEU A 80 -8.97 -13.70 6.66
CA LEU A 80 -7.82 -12.83 6.45
C LEU A 80 -6.54 -13.66 6.44
N ARG A 81 -5.78 -13.60 5.34
CA ARG A 81 -4.52 -14.33 5.16
C ARG A 81 -3.36 -13.36 5.29
N GLY A 82 -2.33 -13.77 6.02
CA GLY A 82 -1.15 -12.94 6.24
C GLY A 82 0.08 -13.77 6.59
N HIS A 83 1.19 -13.05 6.72
CA HIS A 83 2.47 -13.59 7.18
C HIS A 83 2.68 -13.07 8.60
N LEU A 84 2.86 -13.98 9.57
CA LEU A 84 3.11 -13.58 10.96
C LEU A 84 4.62 -13.44 11.18
N ASP A 85 5.07 -12.23 11.53
CA ASP A 85 6.39 -11.97 12.11
C ASP A 85 6.24 -11.78 13.63
N GLY A 86 6.97 -12.58 14.41
CA GLY A 86 7.11 -12.38 15.87
C GLY A 86 6.05 -13.03 16.78
N THR A 87 6.41 -13.10 18.06
CA THR A 87 5.69 -13.82 19.13
C THR A 87 4.36 -13.15 19.47
N LEU A 88 3.25 -13.89 19.35
CA LEU A 88 1.91 -13.49 19.78
C LEU A 88 1.86 -13.33 21.31
N GLU A 89 1.76 -12.11 21.82
CA GLU A 89 1.33 -11.86 23.20
C GLU A 89 -0.17 -11.54 23.25
N ARG A 90 -0.90 -12.35 24.02
CA ARG A 90 -2.34 -12.20 24.23
C ARG A 90 -2.56 -11.21 25.37
N HIS A 91 -2.94 -9.98 25.06
CA HIS A 91 -3.49 -9.07 26.07
C HIS A 91 -4.96 -9.46 26.37
N ARG A 92 -5.26 -9.64 27.66
CA ARG A 92 -6.59 -9.94 28.20
C ARG A 92 -7.24 -8.66 28.73
#